data_AF-A0A5L4IHT4-F1
#
_entry.id   AF-A0A5L4IHT4-F1
#
_cell.length_a   1.000
_cell.length_b   1.000
_cell.length_c   1.000
_cell.angle_alpha   90.00
_cell.angle_beta   90.00
_cell.angle_gamma   90.00
#
_symmetry.space_group_name_H-M   'P 1'
#
loop_
_entity.id
_entity.type
_entity.pdbx_description
1 polymer ?
#
loop_
_entity_poly.entity_id
_entity_poly.type
_entity_poly.pdbx_seq_one_letter_code
_entity_poly.pdbx_strand_id
1 'polypeptide(L)'
;MRIENLTRLVDGELQNNPKISMVSGFCLEVDDVKNGFAFIALNATRDDAILAIQNGAYALITDLNLEIYDDEIAIIKVDNLASSVLRLARFIATQKELKFFHLNVAQNAIFSCLSLPKKISLISSNLNEILTKIINAAHNDIFLSKDEILLNRIFEKTAIKDSQNFSLIHSHSIFYTSIMFLDTYYENLNFPSIFASDLAKVMQFFYDYNLNFNIKDFREFNHFRAIFVDRFLNIKPFGASYRAFICENNEELFITEAKFLKSKFENTFICTPINHRLRDMADFCFESLNDLKMMSDFKYALVFSDFHELESSLNETKTERTLFDF
;
A
#
# COMPACT_ATOMS: atom_id res chain seq x y z
N MET A 1 14.04 -9.33 27.79
CA MET A 1 15.33 -9.46 27.07
C MET A 1 16.44 -8.90 27.95
N ARG A 2 17.52 -9.67 28.20
CA ARG A 2 18.67 -9.19 28.99
C ARG A 2 19.34 -8.01 28.27
N ILE A 3 19.82 -7.02 29.01
CA ILE A 3 20.49 -5.83 28.42
C ILE A 3 21.66 -6.24 27.55
N GLU A 4 22.53 -7.15 28.00
CA GLU A 4 23.64 -7.66 27.20
C GLU A 4 23.22 -8.21 25.83
N ASN A 5 22.12 -8.98 25.80
CA ASN A 5 21.57 -9.53 24.56
C ASN A 5 20.95 -8.43 23.69
N LEU A 6 20.26 -7.47 24.31
CA LEU A 6 19.69 -6.33 23.62
C LEU A 6 20.78 -5.49 22.96
N THR A 7 21.81 -5.09 23.72
CA THR A 7 22.98 -4.34 23.25
C THR A 7 23.64 -5.03 22.07
N ARG A 8 23.87 -6.35 22.14
CA ARG A 8 24.42 -7.12 21.01
C ARG A 8 23.47 -7.20 19.81
N LEU A 9 22.17 -7.41 20.04
CA LEU A 9 21.16 -7.51 18.99
C LEU A 9 21.07 -6.22 18.18
N VAL A 10 21.10 -5.07 18.87
CA VAL A 10 21.03 -3.77 18.22
C VAL A 10 22.39 -3.26 17.75
N ASP A 11 23.48 -4.00 18.02
CA ASP A 11 24.86 -3.62 17.67
C ASP A 11 25.24 -2.27 18.28
N GLY A 12 24.90 -2.12 19.57
CA GLY A 12 25.14 -0.92 20.34
C GLY A 12 26.28 -1.05 21.34
N GLU A 13 26.68 0.08 21.87
CA GLU A 13 27.61 0.23 22.97
C GLU A 13 26.88 0.72 24.21
N LEU A 14 27.04 0.00 25.32
CA LEU A 14 26.48 0.40 26.60
C LEU A 14 27.34 1.53 27.19
N GLN A 15 26.75 2.71 27.37
CA GLN A 15 27.48 3.92 27.78
C GLN A 15 27.70 4.03 29.30
N ASN A 16 27.08 3.15 30.08
CA ASN A 16 27.10 3.15 31.53
C ASN A 16 27.16 1.73 32.11
N ASN A 17 27.16 1.61 33.44
CA ASN A 17 27.08 0.34 34.15
C ASN A 17 25.72 0.22 34.88
N PRO A 18 24.64 -0.12 34.17
CA PRO A 18 23.28 -0.09 34.70
C PRO A 18 23.05 -1.17 35.76
N LYS A 19 22.27 -0.83 36.79
CA LYS A 19 21.78 -1.78 37.80
C LYS A 19 20.72 -2.71 37.24
N ILE A 20 19.92 -2.25 36.28
CA ILE A 20 18.94 -3.10 35.60
C ILE A 20 19.64 -4.09 34.68
N SER A 21 19.11 -5.32 34.62
CA SER A 21 19.70 -6.41 33.83
C SER A 21 18.80 -6.87 32.67
N MET A 22 17.55 -6.38 32.61
CA MET A 22 16.55 -6.84 31.65
C MET A 22 15.47 -5.80 31.37
N VAL A 23 14.93 -5.83 30.15
CA VAL A 23 13.68 -5.15 29.77
C VAL A 23 12.57 -6.15 29.45
N SER A 24 11.33 -5.78 29.69
CA SER A 24 10.12 -6.59 29.47
C SER A 24 9.38 -6.26 28.17
N GLY A 25 9.64 -5.09 27.58
CA GLY A 25 8.98 -4.61 26.37
C GLY A 25 9.73 -3.46 25.71
N PHE A 26 9.13 -2.91 24.66
CA PHE A 26 9.68 -1.84 23.85
C PHE A 26 8.59 -0.79 23.57
N CYS A 27 8.99 0.46 23.42
CA CYS A 27 8.12 1.58 23.02
C CYS A 27 8.91 2.57 22.16
N LEU A 28 8.21 3.32 21.32
CA LEU A 28 8.78 4.36 20.45
C LEU A 28 8.27 5.75 20.82
N GLU A 29 7.06 5.83 21.37
CA GLU A 29 6.43 7.07 21.80
C GLU A 29 6.62 7.25 23.31
N VAL A 30 6.88 8.49 23.72
CA VAL A 30 7.16 8.83 25.13
C VAL A 30 5.95 8.55 26.03
N ASP A 31 4.74 8.73 25.48
CA ASP A 31 3.47 8.48 26.18
C ASP A 31 3.20 6.98 26.41
N ASP A 32 3.85 6.10 25.64
CA ASP A 32 3.71 4.65 25.75
C ASP A 32 4.73 4.00 26.71
N VAL A 33 5.60 4.82 27.34
CA VAL A 33 6.61 4.35 28.27
C VAL A 33 5.96 3.71 29.49
N LYS A 34 6.44 2.51 29.84
CA LYS A 34 6.03 1.75 31.01
C LYS A 34 7.25 1.28 31.76
N ASN A 35 7.11 1.14 33.09
CA ASN A 35 8.14 0.52 33.91
C ASN A 35 8.58 -0.82 33.32
N GLY A 36 9.88 -1.01 33.15
CA GLY A 36 10.43 -2.21 32.55
C GLY A 36 10.60 -2.17 31.04
N PHE A 37 10.21 -1.11 30.33
CA PHE A 37 10.34 -1.04 28.86
C PHE A 37 11.65 -0.39 28.44
N ALA A 38 12.14 -0.77 27.27
CA ALA A 38 13.13 0.00 26.53
C ALA A 38 12.42 1.05 25.65
N PHE A 39 12.87 2.30 25.73
CA PHE A 39 12.49 3.35 24.80
C PHE A 39 13.46 3.38 23.62
N ILE A 40 12.90 3.43 22.41
CA ILE A 40 13.65 3.48 21.15
C ILE A 40 13.48 4.88 20.59
N ALA A 41 14.55 5.68 20.60
CA ALA A 41 14.53 7.10 20.23
C ALA A 41 14.46 7.34 18.70
N LEU A 42 13.63 6.58 17.98
CA LEU A 42 13.57 6.65 16.51
C LEU A 42 12.81 7.90 16.06
N ASN A 43 13.56 8.85 15.46
CA ASN A 43 13.12 10.22 15.15
C ASN A 43 12.80 11.08 16.40
N ALA A 44 13.28 10.66 17.57
CA ALA A 44 13.06 11.40 18.82
C ALA A 44 14.12 12.49 19.01
N THR A 45 13.75 13.57 19.70
CA THR A 45 14.67 14.62 20.12
C THR A 45 15.40 14.22 21.42
N ARG A 46 16.36 15.06 21.84
CA ARG A 46 17.00 14.88 23.15
C ARG A 46 16.01 15.02 24.30
N ASP A 47 15.07 15.95 24.18
CA ASP A 47 14.08 16.21 25.22
C ASP A 47 13.13 15.02 25.36
N ASP A 48 12.73 14.40 24.25
CA ASP A 48 11.92 13.17 24.25
C ASP A 48 12.65 12.02 24.95
N ALA A 49 13.95 11.86 24.69
CA ALA A 49 14.75 10.83 25.33
C ALA A 49 14.85 11.05 26.86
N ILE A 50 15.05 12.29 27.31
CA ILE A 50 15.08 12.64 28.74
C ILE A 50 13.71 12.39 29.38
N LEU A 51 12.63 12.80 28.70
CA LEU A 51 11.27 12.62 29.19
C LEU A 51 10.90 11.14 29.28
N ALA A 52 11.32 10.32 28.32
CA ALA A 52 11.11 8.87 28.38
C ALA A 52 11.80 8.22 29.58
N ILE A 53 13.01 8.68 29.94
CA ILE A 53 13.70 8.23 31.15
C ILE A 53 12.90 8.63 32.40
N GLN A 54 12.46 9.89 32.48
CA GLN A 54 11.63 10.39 33.58
C GLN A 54 10.31 9.62 33.72
N ASN A 55 9.75 9.16 32.60
CA ASN A 55 8.53 8.34 32.56
C ASN A 55 8.77 6.86 32.96
N GLY A 56 10.01 6.47 33.30
CA GLY A 56 10.33 5.15 33.86
C GLY A 56 10.82 4.12 32.85
N ALA A 57 11.36 4.55 31.70
CA ALA A 57 12.04 3.65 30.78
C ALA A 57 13.28 3.02 31.44
N TYR A 58 13.42 1.69 31.35
CA TYR A 58 14.56 0.96 31.93
C TYR A 58 15.77 0.96 31.01
N ALA A 59 15.56 1.18 29.72
CA ALA A 59 16.64 1.33 28.77
C ALA A 59 16.29 2.38 27.73
N LEU A 60 17.32 3.06 27.24
CA LEU A 60 17.24 4.00 26.12
C LEU A 60 18.13 3.48 25.00
N ILE A 61 17.56 3.29 23.80
CA ILE A 61 18.30 2.97 22.58
C ILE A 61 18.30 4.21 21.70
N THR A 62 19.48 4.75 21.40
CA THR A 62 19.59 6.05 20.71
C THR A 62 20.87 6.17 19.89
N ASP A 63 20.81 6.97 18.83
CA ASP A 63 21.96 7.49 18.08
C ASP A 63 22.28 8.95 18.43
N LEU A 64 21.64 9.51 19.45
CA LEU A 64 21.94 10.84 19.99
C LEU A 64 23.13 10.79 20.95
N ASN A 65 23.92 11.86 20.98
CA ASN A 65 24.91 12.05 22.04
C ASN A 65 24.19 12.73 23.21
N LEU A 66 24.08 12.02 24.32
CA LEU A 66 23.40 12.44 25.54
C LEU A 66 24.40 12.43 26.69
N GLU A 67 24.50 13.55 27.40
CA GLU A 67 25.32 13.68 28.62
C GLU A 67 24.45 13.33 29.84
N ILE A 68 24.00 12.08 29.91
CA ILE A 68 23.14 11.59 30.99
C ILE A 68 23.94 10.62 31.86
N TYR A 69 23.97 10.90 33.16
CA TYR A 69 24.55 10.02 34.17
C TYR A 69 23.44 9.48 35.06
N ASP A 70 22.95 8.30 34.71
CA ASP A 70 21.97 7.55 35.49
C ASP A 70 22.44 6.08 35.52
N ASP A 71 22.65 5.52 36.71
CA ASP A 71 23.09 4.12 36.88
C ASP A 71 21.92 3.15 37.09
N GLU A 72 20.68 3.64 37.14
CA GLU A 72 19.48 2.81 37.27
C GLU A 72 18.98 2.30 35.92
N ILE A 73 19.21 3.04 34.84
CA ILE A 73 18.76 2.69 33.47
C ILE A 73 19.93 2.27 32.58
N ALA A 74 19.69 1.48 31.52
CA ALA A 74 20.70 1.20 30.51
C ALA A 74 20.67 2.21 29.36
N ILE A 75 21.81 2.84 29.06
CA ILE A 75 21.92 3.73 27.90
C ILE A 75 22.71 3.00 26.80
N ILE A 76 22.00 2.61 25.74
CA ILE A 76 22.54 1.85 24.61
C ILE A 76 22.68 2.80 23.42
N LYS A 77 23.92 3.18 23.13
CA LYS A 77 24.27 4.02 21.98
C LYS A 77 24.44 3.15 20.74
N VAL A 78 23.85 3.55 19.62
CA VAL A 78 24.03 2.88 18.31
C VAL A 78 24.48 3.88 17.26
N ASP A 79 25.23 3.42 16.26
CA ASP A 79 25.70 4.28 15.16
C ASP A 79 24.58 4.60 14.16
N ASN A 80 23.67 3.63 13.93
CA ASN A 80 22.55 3.78 13.02
C ASN A 80 21.29 3.18 13.63
N LEU A 81 20.41 4.05 14.10
CA LEU A 81 19.20 3.63 14.79
C LEU A 81 18.23 2.88 13.87
N ALA A 82 18.15 3.25 12.58
CA ALA A 82 17.29 2.56 11.62
C ALA A 82 17.71 1.09 11.40
N SER A 83 19.02 0.83 11.26
CA SER A 83 19.57 -0.54 11.15
C SER A 83 19.31 -1.35 12.41
N SER A 84 19.55 -0.73 13.57
CA SER A 84 19.34 -1.30 14.90
C SER A 84 17.88 -1.73 15.10
N VAL A 85 16.94 -0.86 14.72
CA VAL A 85 15.50 -1.12 14.75
C VAL A 85 15.11 -2.26 13.82
N LEU A 86 15.68 -2.36 12.62
CA LEU A 86 15.41 -3.47 11.71
C LEU A 86 15.89 -4.82 12.27
N ARG A 87 17.05 -4.84 12.95
CA ARG A 87 17.54 -6.04 13.65
C ARG A 87 16.60 -6.47 14.77
N LEU A 88 16.11 -5.50 15.56
CA LEU A 88 15.14 -5.76 16.61
C LEU A 88 13.80 -6.26 16.03
N ALA A 89 13.30 -5.62 14.97
CA ALA A 89 12.08 -6.03 14.27
C ALA A 89 12.18 -7.47 13.77
N ARG A 90 13.29 -7.84 13.12
CA ARG A 90 13.60 -9.22 12.71
C ARG A 90 13.51 -10.20 13.88
N PHE A 91 14.18 -9.89 14.98
CA PHE A 91 14.20 -10.75 16.16
C PHE A 91 12.79 -10.98 16.71
N ILE A 92 12.01 -9.90 16.90
CA ILE A 92 10.64 -9.98 17.42
C ILE A 92 9.75 -10.75 16.45
N ALA A 93 9.90 -10.51 15.14
CA ALA A 93 9.14 -11.18 14.11
C ALA A 93 9.37 -12.70 14.11
N THR A 94 10.64 -13.13 14.21
CA THR A 94 10.98 -14.56 14.36
C THR A 94 10.39 -15.14 15.63
N GLN A 95 10.53 -14.46 16.77
CA GLN A 95 10.06 -14.95 18.06
C GLN A 95 8.54 -15.15 18.09
N LYS A 96 7.79 -14.28 17.40
CA LYS A 96 6.32 -14.34 17.33
C LYS A 96 5.79 -15.16 16.14
N GLU A 97 6.66 -15.77 15.35
CA GLU A 97 6.30 -16.49 14.13
C GLU A 97 5.43 -15.64 13.17
N LEU A 98 5.77 -14.35 13.04
CA LEU A 98 5.02 -13.43 12.17
C LEU A 98 5.17 -13.85 10.70
N LYS A 99 4.09 -13.68 9.93
CA LYS A 99 4.06 -14.06 8.51
C LYS A 99 4.04 -12.82 7.65
N PHE A 100 4.89 -12.77 6.63
CA PHE A 100 5.03 -11.62 5.75
C PHE A 100 4.68 -12.00 4.31
N PHE A 101 3.79 -11.23 3.68
CA PHE A 101 3.43 -11.41 2.28
C PHE A 101 3.71 -10.18 1.45
N HIS A 102 4.26 -10.44 0.26
CA HIS A 102 4.39 -9.44 -0.78
C HIS A 102 3.12 -9.38 -1.62
N LEU A 103 2.63 -8.16 -1.85
CA LEU A 103 1.49 -7.86 -2.69
C LEU A 103 1.95 -7.15 -3.96
N ASN A 104 1.38 -7.52 -5.11
CA ASN A 104 1.47 -6.64 -6.28
C ASN A 104 0.56 -5.41 -6.10
N VAL A 105 0.61 -4.48 -7.06
CA VAL A 105 -0.17 -3.22 -6.98
C VAL A 105 -1.68 -3.50 -6.89
N ALA A 106 -2.19 -4.40 -7.74
CA ALA A 106 -3.62 -4.75 -7.78
C ALA A 106 -4.09 -5.39 -6.46
N GLN A 107 -3.36 -6.36 -5.93
CA GLN A 107 -3.65 -7.02 -4.66
C GLN A 107 -3.65 -6.03 -3.50
N ASN A 108 -2.66 -5.13 -3.46
CA ASN A 108 -2.62 -4.09 -2.43
C ASN A 108 -3.85 -3.18 -2.49
N ALA A 109 -4.28 -2.78 -3.69
CA ALA A 109 -5.51 -2.01 -3.86
C ALA A 109 -6.77 -2.81 -3.47
N ILE A 110 -6.83 -4.10 -3.77
CA ILE A 110 -7.93 -4.98 -3.36
C ILE A 110 -8.00 -5.06 -1.83
N PHE A 111 -6.88 -5.32 -1.13
CA PHE A 111 -6.87 -5.38 0.34
C PHE A 111 -7.35 -4.08 0.99
N SER A 112 -7.05 -2.92 0.41
CA SER A 112 -7.54 -1.62 0.88
C SER A 112 -9.07 -1.50 0.82
N CYS A 113 -9.73 -2.19 -0.12
CA CYS A 113 -11.19 -2.21 -0.26
C CYS A 113 -11.89 -3.16 0.74
N LEU A 114 -11.14 -3.89 1.58
CA LEU A 114 -11.66 -4.91 2.48
C LEU A 114 -11.65 -4.46 3.95
N SER A 115 -12.52 -5.10 4.74
CA SER A 115 -12.43 -5.12 6.20
C SER A 115 -11.52 -6.24 6.63
N LEU A 116 -10.34 -5.87 7.12
CA LEU A 116 -9.32 -6.81 7.54
C LEU A 116 -9.56 -7.26 8.99
N PRO A 117 -9.47 -8.57 9.29
CA PRO A 117 -9.35 -9.07 10.66
C PRO A 117 -8.18 -8.43 11.39
N LYS A 118 -8.27 -8.29 12.71
CA LYS A 118 -7.18 -7.74 13.56
C LYS A 118 -5.83 -8.45 13.38
N LYS A 119 -5.86 -9.73 12.99
CA LYS A 119 -4.68 -10.55 12.72
C LYS A 119 -3.89 -10.11 11.48
N ILE A 120 -4.51 -9.35 10.58
CA ILE A 120 -3.89 -8.89 9.34
C ILE A 120 -3.61 -7.39 9.46
N SER A 121 -2.37 -7.00 9.15
CA SER A 121 -1.96 -5.61 9.07
C SER A 121 -1.32 -5.31 7.73
N LEU A 122 -1.86 -4.30 7.02
CA LEU A 122 -1.16 -3.67 5.90
C LEU A 122 -0.05 -2.79 6.46
N ILE A 123 1.16 -2.92 5.92
CA ILE A 123 2.32 -2.14 6.34
C ILE A 123 2.74 -1.16 5.23
N SER A 124 2.94 0.09 5.62
CA SER A 124 3.57 1.15 4.82
C SER A 124 5.11 1.03 4.77
N SER A 125 5.79 2.01 4.17
CA SER A 125 7.25 2.13 4.18
C SER A 125 7.81 2.86 5.42
N ASN A 126 6.97 3.28 6.37
CA ASN A 126 7.40 4.05 7.54
C ASN A 126 7.95 3.14 8.66
N LEU A 127 9.22 3.30 9.02
CA LEU A 127 9.91 2.46 10.00
C LEU A 127 9.32 2.52 11.42
N ASN A 128 8.85 3.69 11.87
CA ASN A 128 8.20 3.83 13.18
C ASN A 128 6.89 3.02 13.22
N GLU A 129 6.05 3.16 12.19
CA GLU A 129 4.79 2.44 12.09
C GLU A 129 5.02 0.92 12.06
N ILE A 130 6.00 0.48 11.26
CA ILE A 130 6.40 -0.91 11.13
C ILE A 130 6.80 -1.50 12.48
N LEU A 131 7.75 -0.87 13.16
CA LEU A 131 8.29 -1.39 14.41
C LEU A 131 7.20 -1.42 15.48
N THR A 132 6.39 -0.37 15.56
CA THR A 132 5.24 -0.30 16.48
C THR A 132 4.28 -1.46 16.25
N LYS A 133 3.91 -1.73 15.00
CA LYS A 133 3.05 -2.86 14.65
C LYS A 133 3.67 -4.21 15.02
N ILE A 134 4.96 -4.42 14.76
CA ILE A 134 5.66 -5.68 15.08
C ILE A 134 5.78 -5.89 16.60
N ILE A 135 6.12 -4.84 17.36
CA ILE A 135 6.19 -4.89 18.83
C ILE A 135 4.82 -5.26 19.43
N ASN A 136 3.74 -4.73 18.86
CA ASN A 136 2.38 -4.96 19.37
C ASN A 136 1.68 -6.19 18.77
N ALA A 137 2.27 -6.84 17.77
CA ALA A 137 1.71 -8.02 17.12
C ALA A 137 1.50 -9.20 18.09
N ALA A 138 0.46 -9.98 17.87
CA ALA A 138 0.29 -11.29 18.49
C ALA A 138 1.07 -12.38 17.73
N HIS A 139 1.15 -13.57 18.34
CA HIS A 139 1.77 -14.73 17.72
C HIS A 139 1.05 -15.12 16.43
N ASN A 140 1.80 -15.43 15.36
CA ASN A 140 1.28 -15.77 14.04
C ASN A 140 0.46 -14.66 13.33
N ASP A 141 0.56 -13.39 13.76
CA ASP A 141 -0.04 -12.27 13.03
C ASP A 141 0.58 -12.14 11.62
N ILE A 142 -0.22 -11.62 10.70
CA ILE A 142 0.10 -11.57 9.28
C ILE A 142 0.27 -10.11 8.84
N PHE A 143 1.36 -9.88 8.14
CA PHE A 143 1.77 -8.58 7.63
C PHE A 143 1.84 -8.62 6.11
N LEU A 144 1.24 -7.61 5.48
CA LEU A 144 1.11 -7.51 4.03
C LEU A 144 1.73 -6.19 3.55
N SER A 145 2.55 -6.22 2.49
CA SER A 145 3.07 -4.99 1.89
C SER A 145 3.40 -5.17 0.40
N LYS A 146 3.33 -4.07 -0.34
CA LYS A 146 3.85 -3.96 -1.71
C LYS A 146 5.32 -3.55 -1.78
N ASP A 147 5.92 -3.16 -0.66
CA ASP A 147 7.32 -2.75 -0.61
C ASP A 147 8.23 -3.97 -0.43
N GLU A 148 8.68 -4.52 -1.55
CA GLU A 148 9.57 -5.69 -1.57
C GLU A 148 10.89 -5.44 -0.82
N ILE A 149 11.47 -4.25 -1.00
CA ILE A 149 12.76 -3.89 -0.41
C ILE A 149 12.64 -3.89 1.11
N LEU A 150 11.57 -3.28 1.62
CA LEU A 150 11.28 -3.28 3.05
C LEU A 150 11.10 -4.69 3.60
N LEU A 151 10.26 -5.51 2.95
CA LEU A 151 10.01 -6.87 3.41
C LEU A 151 11.31 -7.68 3.49
N ASN A 152 12.15 -7.63 2.45
CA ASN A 152 13.46 -8.30 2.44
C ASN A 152 14.40 -7.81 3.56
N ARG A 153 14.21 -6.57 4.04
CA ARG A 153 14.96 -6.02 5.17
C ARG A 153 14.40 -6.45 6.53
N ILE A 154 13.21 -7.03 6.62
CA ILE A 154 12.61 -7.43 7.91
C ILE A 154 12.49 -8.94 8.02
N PHE A 155 12.11 -9.65 6.95
CA PHE A 155 11.90 -11.09 7.02
C PHE A 155 11.89 -11.74 5.63
N GLU A 156 11.85 -13.07 5.59
CA GLU A 156 11.57 -13.79 4.35
C GLU A 156 10.10 -13.60 3.96
N LYS A 157 9.87 -13.04 2.77
CA LYS A 157 8.53 -12.78 2.24
C LYS A 157 8.01 -13.95 1.44
N THR A 158 6.69 -14.16 1.48
CA THR A 158 6.00 -15.13 0.63
C THR A 158 5.06 -14.39 -0.33
N ALA A 159 4.99 -14.79 -1.60
CA ALA A 159 3.95 -14.27 -2.49
C ALA A 159 2.60 -14.92 -2.14
N ILE A 160 1.50 -14.20 -2.36
CA ILE A 160 0.18 -14.85 -2.29
C ILE A 160 0.08 -15.91 -3.40
N LYS A 161 -0.43 -17.08 -3.03
CA LYS A 161 -0.57 -18.21 -3.95
C LYS A 161 -1.64 -17.93 -5.01
N ASP A 162 -1.47 -18.55 -6.18
CA ASP A 162 -2.52 -18.64 -7.17
C ASP A 162 -3.75 -19.37 -6.61
N SER A 163 -4.95 -18.94 -7.03
CA SER A 163 -6.18 -19.66 -6.69
C SER A 163 -6.36 -20.88 -7.60
N GLN A 164 -6.58 -22.04 -7.01
CA GLN A 164 -6.80 -23.30 -7.74
C GLN A 164 -8.29 -23.55 -8.07
N ASN A 165 -9.21 -22.91 -7.34
CA ASN A 165 -10.66 -23.13 -7.44
C ASN A 165 -11.39 -21.85 -7.85
N PHE A 166 -10.91 -21.24 -8.93
CA PHE A 166 -11.41 -19.99 -9.46
C PHE A 166 -11.82 -20.15 -10.92
N SER A 167 -13.00 -19.67 -11.27
CA SER A 167 -13.36 -19.43 -12.67
C SER A 167 -14.04 -18.08 -12.82
N LEU A 168 -13.60 -17.34 -13.85
CA LEU A 168 -14.26 -16.12 -14.27
C LEU A 168 -15.51 -16.51 -15.08
N ILE A 169 -16.67 -16.06 -14.62
CA ILE A 169 -17.91 -16.20 -15.38
C ILE A 169 -17.96 -15.00 -16.34
N HIS A 170 -17.98 -15.29 -17.64
CA HIS A 170 -17.94 -14.25 -18.67
C HIS A 170 -19.05 -13.22 -18.46
N SER A 171 -18.65 -12.00 -18.10
CA SER A 171 -19.53 -10.84 -17.96
C SER A 171 -19.66 -10.11 -19.30
N HIS A 172 -20.81 -9.48 -19.53
CA HIS A 172 -21.01 -8.60 -20.69
C HIS A 172 -20.27 -7.26 -20.59
N SER A 173 -19.70 -6.94 -19.43
CA SER A 173 -18.99 -5.69 -19.16
C SER A 173 -17.64 -5.97 -18.51
N ILE A 174 -16.61 -5.25 -18.95
CA ILE A 174 -15.27 -5.36 -18.36
C ILE A 174 -15.15 -4.70 -16.99
N PHE A 175 -16.12 -3.88 -16.61
CA PHE A 175 -16.14 -3.14 -15.34
C PHE A 175 -16.89 -3.88 -14.22
N TYR A 176 -17.53 -5.00 -14.53
CA TYR A 176 -18.15 -5.89 -13.56
C TYR A 176 -17.55 -7.28 -13.64
N THR A 177 -17.48 -7.93 -12.49
CA THR A 177 -16.87 -9.25 -12.33
C THR A 177 -17.88 -10.20 -11.71
N SER A 178 -18.15 -11.31 -12.39
CA SER A 178 -18.87 -12.45 -11.81
C SER A 178 -17.91 -13.64 -11.75
N ILE A 179 -17.78 -14.27 -10.59
CA ILE A 179 -16.78 -15.33 -10.36
C ILE A 179 -17.39 -16.49 -9.59
N MET A 180 -16.92 -17.70 -9.88
CA MET A 180 -17.13 -18.87 -9.03
C MET A 180 -15.85 -19.08 -8.22
N PHE A 181 -15.98 -19.11 -6.89
CA PHE A 181 -14.87 -19.39 -5.98
C PHE A 181 -15.33 -20.38 -4.91
N LEU A 182 -14.66 -21.54 -4.83
CA LEU A 182 -15.02 -22.63 -3.90
C LEU A 182 -16.54 -22.94 -3.89
N ASP A 183 -17.10 -23.14 -5.09
CA ASP A 183 -18.53 -23.41 -5.33
C ASP A 183 -19.50 -22.31 -4.86
N THR A 184 -18.98 -21.14 -4.48
CA THR A 184 -19.77 -19.95 -4.18
C THR A 184 -19.78 -19.02 -5.38
N TYR A 185 -20.98 -18.67 -5.84
CA TYR A 185 -21.17 -17.73 -6.93
C TYR A 185 -21.23 -16.29 -6.42
N TYR A 186 -20.29 -15.47 -6.87
CA TYR A 186 -20.29 -14.03 -6.64
C TYR A 186 -20.72 -13.34 -7.92
N GLU A 187 -21.93 -12.80 -7.91
CA GLU A 187 -22.55 -12.18 -9.09
C GLU A 187 -22.30 -10.68 -9.14
N ASN A 188 -21.92 -10.20 -10.33
CA ASN A 188 -21.94 -8.79 -10.72
C ASN A 188 -21.28 -7.83 -9.72
N LEU A 189 -20.11 -8.23 -9.20
CA LEU A 189 -19.28 -7.38 -8.37
C LEU A 189 -18.90 -6.14 -9.17
N ASN A 190 -19.08 -4.96 -8.58
CA ASN A 190 -18.62 -3.68 -9.15
C ASN A 190 -17.10 -3.60 -9.07
N PHE A 191 -16.42 -4.42 -9.86
CA PHE A 191 -14.99 -4.64 -9.83
C PHE A 191 -14.49 -4.98 -11.24
N PRO A 192 -13.39 -4.39 -11.74
CA PRO A 192 -12.90 -4.64 -13.08
C PRO A 192 -12.45 -6.09 -13.32
N SER A 193 -12.99 -6.70 -14.38
CA SER A 193 -12.73 -8.12 -14.74
C SER A 193 -11.27 -8.44 -15.06
N ILE A 194 -10.47 -7.43 -15.43
CA ILE A 194 -9.03 -7.59 -15.65
C ILE A 194 -8.31 -8.04 -14.37
N PHE A 195 -8.79 -7.63 -13.20
CA PHE A 195 -8.21 -7.95 -11.89
C PHE A 195 -8.86 -9.15 -11.21
N ALA A 196 -9.75 -9.89 -11.89
CA ALA A 196 -10.47 -11.00 -11.28
C ALA A 196 -9.54 -12.10 -10.75
N SER A 197 -8.41 -12.32 -11.43
CA SER A 197 -7.38 -13.26 -10.95
C SER A 197 -6.74 -12.80 -9.63
N ASP A 198 -6.38 -11.51 -9.51
CA ASP A 198 -5.85 -10.96 -8.26
C ASP A 198 -6.89 -10.99 -7.13
N LEU A 199 -8.17 -10.72 -7.44
CA LEU A 199 -9.25 -10.88 -6.48
C LEU A 199 -9.34 -12.33 -5.98
N ALA A 200 -9.28 -13.31 -6.89
CA ALA A 200 -9.30 -14.73 -6.54
C ALA A 200 -8.11 -15.13 -5.64
N LYS A 201 -6.91 -14.60 -5.91
CA LYS A 201 -5.73 -14.82 -5.06
C LYS A 201 -5.94 -14.28 -3.65
N VAL A 202 -6.50 -13.07 -3.52
CA VAL A 202 -6.84 -12.48 -2.22
C VAL A 202 -7.89 -13.33 -1.50
N MET A 203 -8.93 -13.80 -2.20
CA MET A 203 -9.94 -14.70 -1.62
C MET A 203 -9.34 -16.04 -1.17
N GLN A 204 -8.47 -16.63 -1.99
CA GLN A 204 -7.73 -17.85 -1.66
C GLN A 204 -6.87 -17.65 -0.42
N PHE A 205 -6.21 -16.51 -0.28
CA PHE A 205 -5.43 -16.17 0.91
C PHE A 205 -6.29 -16.20 2.18
N PHE A 206 -7.47 -15.58 2.18
CA PHE A 206 -8.36 -15.62 3.33
C PHE A 206 -8.82 -17.05 3.66
N TYR A 207 -9.12 -17.85 2.64
CA TYR A 207 -9.47 -19.26 2.81
C TYR A 207 -8.33 -20.09 3.41
N ASP A 208 -7.10 -19.99 2.87
CA ASP A 208 -5.92 -20.74 3.32
C ASP A 208 -5.59 -20.47 4.80
N TYR A 209 -5.89 -19.27 5.29
CA TYR A 209 -5.65 -18.87 6.68
C TYR A 209 -6.87 -19.01 7.60
N ASN A 210 -7.99 -19.54 7.08
CA ASN A 210 -9.27 -19.65 7.78
C ASN A 210 -9.71 -18.31 8.39
N LEU A 211 -9.63 -17.26 7.57
CA LEU A 211 -9.97 -15.88 7.93
C LEU A 211 -11.19 -15.43 7.14
N ASN A 212 -12.08 -14.70 7.80
CA ASN A 212 -13.20 -14.04 7.13
C ASN A 212 -12.77 -12.65 6.65
N PHE A 213 -13.31 -12.23 5.50
CA PHE A 213 -13.21 -10.85 5.04
C PHE A 213 -14.59 -10.37 4.61
N ASN A 214 -14.80 -9.07 4.71
CA ASN A 214 -15.97 -8.41 4.14
C ASN A 214 -15.48 -7.35 3.17
N ILE A 215 -16.13 -7.25 2.02
CA ILE A 215 -15.92 -6.14 1.10
C ILE A 215 -16.52 -4.89 1.75
N LYS A 216 -15.72 -3.84 1.93
CA LYS A 216 -16.24 -2.54 2.39
C LYS A 216 -16.90 -1.85 1.22
N ASP A 217 -16.09 -1.51 0.22
CA ASP A 217 -16.54 -0.81 -0.97
C ASP A 217 -15.52 -0.96 -2.11
N PHE A 218 -15.89 -1.69 -3.17
CA PHE A 218 -15.04 -1.77 -4.36
C PHE A 218 -14.99 -0.46 -5.16
N ARG A 219 -15.83 0.54 -4.86
CA ARG A 219 -15.69 1.88 -5.46
C ARG A 219 -14.42 2.59 -4.99
N GLU A 220 -13.83 2.15 -3.87
CA GLU A 220 -12.52 2.63 -3.40
C GLU A 220 -11.35 2.01 -4.19
N PHE A 221 -11.62 1.04 -5.07
CA PHE A 221 -10.64 0.51 -6.00
C PHE A 221 -10.34 1.56 -7.08
N ASN A 222 -9.30 2.35 -6.83
CA ASN A 222 -8.94 3.53 -7.64
C ASN A 222 -8.17 3.21 -8.94
N HIS A 223 -8.33 2.01 -9.48
CA HIS A 223 -7.66 1.55 -10.71
C HIS A 223 -8.69 1.16 -11.77
N PHE A 224 -8.32 1.33 -13.04
CA PHE A 224 -9.19 1.06 -14.20
C PHE A 224 -10.56 1.75 -14.13
N ARG A 225 -10.61 2.99 -13.61
CA ARG A 225 -11.86 3.75 -13.44
C ARG A 225 -12.32 4.36 -14.76
N ALA A 226 -13.61 4.26 -15.06
CA ALA A 226 -14.16 4.74 -16.33
C ALA A 226 -14.97 6.03 -16.20
N ILE A 227 -14.74 6.96 -17.12
CA ILE A 227 -15.56 8.14 -17.38
C ILE A 227 -16.27 7.93 -18.72
N PHE A 228 -17.57 7.66 -18.65
CA PHE A 228 -18.39 7.47 -19.84
C PHE A 228 -18.73 8.80 -20.48
N VAL A 229 -18.65 8.87 -21.82
CA VAL A 229 -18.88 10.12 -22.56
C VAL A 229 -19.73 9.88 -23.80
N ASP A 230 -20.53 10.86 -24.23
CA ASP A 230 -21.25 10.78 -25.50
C ASP A 230 -20.37 11.11 -26.71
N ARG A 231 -20.98 11.20 -27.90
CA ARG A 231 -20.25 11.50 -29.14
C ARG A 231 -19.61 12.89 -29.17
N PHE A 232 -20.06 13.79 -28.30
CA PHE A 232 -19.55 15.15 -28.14
C PHE A 232 -18.64 15.26 -26.90
N LEU A 233 -18.25 14.12 -26.32
CA LEU A 233 -17.41 14.01 -25.14
C LEU A 233 -18.02 14.58 -23.85
N ASN A 234 -19.34 14.77 -23.80
CA ASN A 234 -20.00 15.14 -22.56
C ASN A 234 -20.07 13.92 -21.63
N ILE A 235 -19.71 14.10 -20.37
CA ILE A 235 -19.78 13.04 -19.35
C ILE A 235 -21.22 12.53 -19.21
N LYS A 236 -21.36 11.21 -19.12
CA LYS A 236 -22.62 10.50 -18.90
C LYS A 236 -22.54 9.61 -17.67
N PRO A 237 -23.70 9.24 -17.09
CA PRO A 237 -23.74 8.23 -16.04
C PRO A 237 -23.01 6.94 -16.46
N PHE A 238 -22.48 6.24 -15.47
CA PHE A 238 -21.72 5.01 -15.69
C PHE A 238 -22.53 3.99 -16.50
N GLY A 239 -21.92 3.46 -17.57
CA GLY A 239 -22.57 2.50 -18.47
C GLY A 239 -23.62 3.07 -19.43
N ALA A 240 -23.92 4.38 -19.37
CA ALA A 240 -24.93 5.01 -20.24
C ALA A 240 -24.42 5.37 -21.65
N SER A 241 -23.17 5.04 -21.97
CA SER A 241 -22.56 5.26 -23.28
C SER A 241 -21.70 4.06 -23.71
N TYR A 242 -21.48 3.94 -25.02
CA TYR A 242 -20.55 2.98 -25.61
C TYR A 242 -19.10 3.46 -25.63
N ARG A 243 -18.85 4.72 -25.24
CA ARG A 243 -17.52 5.32 -25.18
C ARG A 243 -17.14 5.64 -23.75
N ALA A 244 -15.92 5.26 -23.36
CA ALA A 244 -15.38 5.63 -22.06
C ALA A 244 -13.88 5.93 -22.12
N PHE A 245 -13.47 6.97 -21.42
CA PHE A 245 -12.09 7.11 -20.99
C PHE A 245 -11.88 6.22 -19.76
N ILE A 246 -10.77 5.49 -19.71
CA ILE A 246 -10.36 4.67 -18.58
C ILE A 246 -9.10 5.29 -18.00
N CYS A 247 -9.09 5.61 -16.71
CA CYS A 247 -7.97 6.26 -16.04
C CYS A 247 -7.14 5.24 -15.27
N GLU A 248 -5.83 5.36 -15.40
CA GLU A 248 -4.86 4.65 -14.56
C GLU A 248 -3.61 5.53 -14.38
N ASN A 249 -3.12 5.62 -13.14
CA ASN A 249 -1.97 6.45 -12.77
C ASN A 249 -0.76 5.63 -12.30
N ASN A 250 -0.90 4.31 -12.22
CA ASN A 250 0.17 3.37 -11.96
C ASN A 250 0.65 2.74 -13.26
N GLU A 251 1.95 2.83 -13.52
CA GLU A 251 2.53 2.38 -14.78
C GLU A 251 2.48 0.87 -15.01
N GLU A 252 2.65 0.06 -13.97
CA GLU A 252 2.60 -1.40 -14.07
C GLU A 252 1.19 -1.85 -14.47
N LEU A 253 0.18 -1.25 -13.83
CA LEU A 253 -1.22 -1.52 -14.16
C LEU A 253 -1.58 -0.98 -15.54
N PHE A 254 -1.18 0.25 -15.87
CA PHE A 254 -1.44 0.86 -17.17
C PHE A 254 -0.94 -0.02 -18.33
N ILE A 255 0.27 -0.58 -18.22
CA ILE A 255 0.80 -1.50 -19.23
C ILE A 255 -0.06 -2.77 -19.36
N THR A 256 -0.48 -3.33 -18.22
CA THR A 256 -1.31 -4.55 -18.16
C THR A 256 -2.69 -4.30 -18.78
N GLU A 257 -3.29 -3.17 -18.45
CA GLU A 257 -4.59 -2.71 -18.93
C GLU A 257 -4.57 -2.39 -20.42
N ALA A 258 -3.51 -1.74 -20.91
CA ALA A 258 -3.33 -1.46 -22.33
C ALA A 258 -3.33 -2.75 -23.16
N LYS A 259 -2.56 -3.76 -22.72
CA LYS A 259 -2.52 -5.08 -23.36
C LYS A 259 -3.89 -5.76 -23.33
N PHE A 260 -4.56 -5.73 -22.18
CA PHE A 260 -5.89 -6.31 -22.02
C PHE A 260 -6.90 -5.69 -22.98
N LEU A 261 -7.01 -4.36 -23.00
CA LEU A 261 -7.97 -3.65 -23.85
C LEU A 261 -7.69 -3.88 -25.33
N LYS A 262 -6.42 -3.77 -25.79
CA LYS A 262 -6.04 -4.04 -27.18
C LYS A 262 -6.31 -5.48 -27.62
N SER A 263 -6.20 -6.45 -26.70
CA SER A 263 -6.50 -7.86 -27.02
C SER A 263 -7.99 -8.18 -27.14
N LYS A 264 -8.87 -7.37 -26.53
CA LYS A 264 -10.32 -7.64 -26.44
C LYS A 264 -11.17 -6.73 -27.30
N PHE A 265 -10.70 -5.53 -27.62
CA PHE A 265 -11.51 -4.50 -28.26
C PHE A 265 -10.80 -3.81 -29.41
N GLU A 266 -11.47 -3.79 -30.54
CA GLU A 266 -11.18 -2.88 -31.64
C GLU A 266 -11.50 -1.43 -31.22
N ASN A 267 -10.87 -0.46 -31.89
CA ASN A 267 -11.01 0.98 -31.62
C ASN A 267 -10.70 1.39 -30.16
N THR A 268 -9.64 0.78 -29.61
CA THR A 268 -9.04 1.18 -28.33
C THR A 268 -7.82 2.08 -28.57
N PHE A 269 -7.74 3.20 -27.86
CA PHE A 269 -6.59 4.09 -27.85
C PHE A 269 -5.86 4.06 -26.51
N ILE A 270 -4.54 4.10 -26.54
CA ILE A 270 -3.66 4.26 -25.39
C ILE A 270 -3.13 5.69 -25.42
N CYS A 271 -3.35 6.43 -24.35
CA CYS A 271 -3.09 7.86 -24.26
C CYS A 271 -2.12 8.16 -23.12
N THR A 272 -1.03 8.87 -23.40
CA THR A 272 -0.02 9.25 -22.39
C THR A 272 0.41 10.70 -22.55
N PRO A 273 0.89 11.37 -21.48
CA PRO A 273 1.55 12.65 -21.61
C PRO A 273 2.76 12.57 -22.55
N ILE A 274 3.03 13.62 -23.33
CA ILE A 274 4.10 13.63 -24.35
C ILE A 274 5.50 13.41 -23.76
N ASN A 275 5.71 13.83 -22.51
CA ASN A 275 6.98 13.69 -21.79
C ASN A 275 7.04 12.44 -20.91
N HIS A 276 6.05 11.53 -21.01
CA HIS A 276 6.00 10.33 -20.18
C HIS A 276 6.87 9.20 -20.76
N ARG A 277 7.48 8.39 -19.91
CA ARG A 277 8.33 7.26 -20.36
C ARG A 277 7.58 6.17 -21.13
N LEU A 278 6.26 6.09 -20.96
CA LEU A 278 5.38 5.16 -21.68
C LEU A 278 4.88 5.72 -23.02
N ARG A 279 5.45 6.82 -23.53
CA ARG A 279 5.04 7.42 -24.80
C ARG A 279 5.11 6.45 -25.99
N ASP A 280 6.11 5.58 -26.01
CA ASP A 280 6.36 4.68 -27.15
C ASP A 280 5.26 3.63 -27.37
N MET A 281 4.42 3.38 -26.36
CA MET A 281 3.26 2.48 -26.48
C MET A 281 1.93 3.22 -26.71
N ALA A 282 1.96 4.56 -26.77
CA ALA A 282 0.77 5.37 -26.91
C ALA A 282 0.32 5.50 -28.37
N ASP A 283 -0.99 5.40 -28.60
CA ASP A 283 -1.62 5.78 -29.88
C ASP A 283 -1.84 7.29 -29.96
N PHE A 284 -1.95 7.97 -28.80
CA PHE A 284 -2.17 9.41 -28.70
C PHE A 284 -1.32 10.01 -27.57
N CYS A 285 -0.54 11.04 -27.90
CA CYS A 285 0.24 11.79 -26.91
C CYS A 285 -0.40 13.15 -26.68
N PHE A 286 -0.47 13.59 -25.42
CA PHE A 286 -1.05 14.90 -25.07
C PHE A 286 -0.07 15.77 -24.26
N GLU A 287 -0.16 17.09 -24.44
CA GLU A 287 0.52 18.07 -23.59
C GLU A 287 -0.38 18.45 -22.40
N SER A 288 -1.68 18.55 -22.65
CA SER A 288 -2.73 18.82 -21.66
C SER A 288 -3.84 17.78 -21.78
N LEU A 289 -4.51 17.45 -20.67
CA LEU A 289 -5.70 16.58 -20.69
C LEU A 289 -6.81 17.12 -21.59
N ASN A 290 -6.84 18.45 -21.83
CA ASN A 290 -7.77 19.07 -22.78
C ASN A 290 -7.55 18.63 -24.23
N ASP A 291 -6.37 18.15 -24.60
CA ASP A 291 -6.09 17.65 -25.95
C ASP A 291 -6.88 16.37 -26.24
N LEU A 292 -7.26 15.61 -25.21
CA LEU A 292 -8.11 14.42 -25.34
C LEU A 292 -9.50 14.77 -25.90
N LYS A 293 -9.94 16.04 -25.81
CA LYS A 293 -11.19 16.51 -26.42
C LYS A 293 -11.14 16.54 -27.96
N MET A 294 -9.94 16.42 -28.55
CA MET A 294 -9.77 16.33 -30.00
C MET A 294 -9.98 14.89 -30.51
N MET A 295 -10.00 13.90 -29.62
CA MET A 295 -10.23 12.52 -30.00
C MET A 295 -11.67 12.36 -30.48
N SER A 296 -11.82 11.70 -31.62
CA SER A 296 -13.12 11.29 -32.14
C SER A 296 -13.13 9.79 -32.36
N ASP A 297 -14.29 9.19 -32.14
CA ASP A 297 -14.59 7.80 -32.50
C ASP A 297 -13.66 6.73 -31.89
N PHE A 298 -13.82 6.50 -30.59
CA PHE A 298 -13.20 5.38 -29.88
C PHE A 298 -14.27 4.61 -29.10
N LYS A 299 -13.99 3.32 -28.81
CA LYS A 299 -14.76 2.57 -27.82
C LYS A 299 -14.20 2.81 -26.42
N TYR A 300 -12.90 2.60 -26.26
CA TYR A 300 -12.18 2.88 -25.01
C TYR A 300 -10.92 3.69 -25.29
N ALA A 301 -10.62 4.63 -24.42
CA ALA A 301 -9.35 5.36 -24.41
C ALA A 301 -8.74 5.21 -23.02
N LEU A 302 -7.64 4.45 -22.90
CA LEU A 302 -6.90 4.29 -21.65
C LEU A 302 -5.96 5.48 -21.50
N VAL A 303 -6.11 6.28 -20.46
CA VAL A 303 -5.40 7.53 -20.23
C VAL A 303 -4.52 7.42 -18.99
N PHE A 304 -3.23 7.70 -19.17
CA PHE A 304 -2.30 7.78 -18.05
C PHE A 304 -2.48 9.11 -17.31
N SER A 305 -3.36 9.12 -16.30
CA SER A 305 -3.77 10.31 -15.54
C SER A 305 -4.54 9.92 -14.28
N ASP A 306 -4.63 10.84 -13.32
CA ASP A 306 -5.56 10.72 -12.21
C ASP A 306 -7.02 10.84 -12.69
N PHE A 307 -7.93 10.09 -12.05
CA PHE A 307 -9.34 10.10 -12.40
C PHE A 307 -9.98 11.48 -12.28
N HIS A 308 -9.74 12.18 -11.16
CA HIS A 308 -10.39 13.46 -10.87
C HIS A 308 -9.82 14.59 -11.73
N GLU A 309 -8.53 14.52 -12.06
CA GLU A 309 -7.91 15.46 -13.00
C GLU A 309 -8.52 15.34 -14.40
N LEU A 310 -8.69 14.11 -14.91
CA LEU A 310 -9.30 13.90 -16.22
C LEU A 310 -10.79 14.30 -16.22
N GLU A 311 -11.53 13.92 -15.18
CA GLU A 311 -12.94 14.31 -15.03
C GLU A 311 -13.13 15.83 -15.03
N SER A 312 -12.26 16.54 -14.30
CA SER A 312 -12.27 18.00 -14.23
C SER A 312 -11.96 18.60 -15.61
N SER A 313 -10.91 18.10 -16.27
CA SER A 313 -10.54 18.58 -17.61
C SER A 313 -11.67 18.37 -18.61
N LEU A 314 -12.35 17.21 -18.62
CA LEU A 314 -13.48 16.97 -19.54
C LEU A 314 -14.66 17.92 -19.31
N ASN A 315 -14.91 18.34 -18.06
CA ASN A 315 -15.96 19.29 -17.71
C ASN A 315 -15.61 20.76 -18.02
N GLU A 316 -14.34 21.09 -18.27
CA GLU A 316 -13.97 22.46 -18.65
C GLU A 316 -14.61 22.83 -19.99
N THR A 317 -15.63 23.69 -19.95
CA THR A 317 -16.14 24.34 -21.16
C THR A 317 -15.06 25.26 -21.70
N LYS A 318 -14.60 25.03 -22.93
CA LYS A 318 -13.88 26.08 -23.67
C LYS A 318 -14.83 27.27 -23.71
N THR A 319 -14.45 28.40 -23.11
CA THR A 319 -15.05 29.68 -23.44
C THR A 319 -14.75 29.93 -24.92
N GLU A 320 -15.68 29.55 -25.79
CA GLU A 320 -15.65 30.00 -27.17
C GLU A 320 -15.71 31.52 -27.12
N ARG A 321 -14.66 32.19 -27.60
CA ARG A 321 -14.77 33.61 -27.91
C ARG A 321 -15.88 33.73 -28.94
N THR A 322 -16.97 34.35 -28.54
CA THR A 322 -18.05 34.69 -29.44
C THR A 322 -17.55 35.74 -30.44
N LEU A 323 -18.22 35.84 -31.58
CA LEU A 323 -17.97 36.90 -32.57
C LEU A 323 -18.08 38.34 -32.00
N PHE A 324 -18.55 38.47 -30.75
CA PHE A 324 -18.73 39.73 -30.03
C PHE A 324 -17.65 39.99 -28.98
N ASP A 325 -16.65 39.11 -28.83
CA ASP A 325 -15.53 39.29 -27.89
C ASP A 325 -14.31 40.02 -28.50
N PHE A 326 -14.53 40.82 -29.56
CA PHE A 326 -13.52 41.69 -30.22
C PHE A 326 -13.93 43.15 -30.22
#